data_AF-A0A081XIL8-F1
#
_entry.id   AF-A0A081XIL8-F1
#
_cell.length_a   1.000
_cell.length_b   1.000
_cell.length_c   1.000
_cell.angle_alpha   90.00
_cell.angle_beta   90.00
_cell.angle_gamma   90.00
#
_symmetry.space_group_name_H-M   'P 1'
#
loop_
_entity.id
_entity.type
_entity.pdbx_description
1 polymer ?
#
loop_
_entity_poly.entity_id
_entity_poly.type
_entity_poly.pdbx_seq_one_letter_code
_entity_poly.pdbx_strand_id
1 'polypeptide(L)' 'MPSELITLQQAADAAHLKLQQLDDHSERNLQRQVWLQAAEATQAAVTHYARTKRLNRYEVEARLRRLVRHPAP' A
#
# COMPACT_ATOMS: atom_id res chain seq x y z
N MET A 1 -1.80 14.44 3.54
CA MET A 1 -1.83 12.99 3.86
C MET A 1 -0.49 12.67 4.51
N PRO A 2 -0.43 11.86 5.58
CA PRO A 2 0.83 11.48 6.19
C PRO A 2 1.77 10.84 5.16
N SER A 3 3.04 11.21 5.17
CA SER A 3 4.07 10.63 4.29
C SER A 3 4.20 9.12 4.51
N GLU A 4 4.09 8.66 5.75
CA GLU A 4 4.11 7.24 6.12
C GLU A 4 3.07 6.40 5.36
N LEU A 5 1.84 6.91 5.22
CA LEU A 5 0.79 6.25 4.43
C LEU A 5 1.16 6.11 2.95
N ILE A 6 1.81 7.14 2.40
CA ILE A 6 2.28 7.15 1.01
C ILE A 6 3.40 6.12 0.85
N THR A 7 4.37 6.09 1.76
CA THR A 7 5.47 5.12 1.77
C THR A 7 4.98 3.68 1.89
N LEU A 8 4.02 3.41 2.78
CA LEU A 8 3.43 2.07 2.94
C LEU A 8 2.73 1.60 1.67
N GLN A 9 1.92 2.46 1.05
CA GLN A 9 1.25 2.13 -0.20
C GLN A 9 2.25 1.94 -1.36
N GLN A 10 3.30 2.76 -1.44
CA GLN A 10 4.38 2.58 -2.43
C GLN A 10 5.10 1.24 -2.24
N ALA A 11 5.37 0.84 -0.99
CA ALA A 11 5.99 -0.45 -0.68
C ALA A 11 5.07 -1.62 -1.08
N ALA A 12 3.77 -1.52 -0.81
CA ALA A 12 2.80 -2.53 -1.23
C ALA A 12 2.69 -2.65 -2.75
N ASP A 13 2.67 -1.51 -3.47
CA ASP A 13 2.63 -1.47 -4.92
C ASP A 13 3.91 -2.04 -5.53
N ALA A 14 5.09 -1.69 -5.00
CA ALA A 14 6.37 -2.24 -5.43
C ALA A 14 6.47 -3.75 -5.18
N ALA A 15 6.00 -4.24 -4.03
CA ALA A 15 5.98 -5.65 -3.71
C ALA A 15 5.05 -6.44 -4.65
N HIS A 16 3.91 -5.85 -5.02
CA HIS A 16 2.99 -6.43 -5.99
C HIS A 16 3.58 -6.46 -7.41
N LEU A 17 4.22 -5.37 -7.84
CA LEU A 17 4.89 -5.31 -9.14
C LEU A 17 6.00 -6.36 -9.24
N LYS A 18 6.82 -6.48 -8.20
CA LYS A 18 7.85 -7.52 -8.13
C LYS A 18 7.25 -8.92 -8.20
N LEU A 19 6.13 -9.19 -7.51
CA LEU A 19 5.44 -10.48 -7.59
C LEU A 19 5.00 -10.83 -9.02
N GLN A 20 4.59 -9.84 -9.82
CA GLN A 20 4.17 -10.04 -11.20
C GLN A 20 5.34 -10.36 -12.14
N GLN A 21 6.56 -9.94 -11.78
CA GLN A 21 7.78 -10.12 -12.57
C GLN A 21 8.52 -11.43 -12.26
N LEU A 22 8.10 -12.17 -11.23
CA LEU A 22 8.74 -13.43 -10.84
C LEU A 22 8.06 -14.61 -11.55
N ASP A 23 8.87 -15.49 -12.14
CA ASP A 23 8.42 -16.72 -12.80
C ASP A 23 8.58 -17.95 -11.90
N ASP A 24 9.58 -17.95 -11.00
CA ASP A 24 9.80 -19.05 -10.07
C ASP A 24 8.72 -19.11 -8.98
N HIS A 25 8.15 -20.29 -8.78
CA HIS A 25 7.03 -20.48 -7.85
C HIS A 25 7.42 -20.25 -6.38
N SER A 26 8.64 -20.62 -5.99
CA SER A 26 9.13 -20.46 -4.62
C SER A 26 9.38 -18.99 -4.32
N GLU A 27 10.05 -18.28 -5.23
CA GLU A 27 10.28 -16.84 -5.14
C GLU A 27 8.96 -16.06 -5.14
N ARG A 28 7.98 -16.45 -5.98
CA ARG A 28 6.63 -15.87 -5.97
C ARG A 28 5.93 -16.07 -4.64
N ASN A 29 6.07 -17.22 -3.99
CA ASN A 29 5.44 -17.45 -2.69
C ASN A 29 6.05 -16.57 -1.59
N LEU A 30 7.37 -16.43 -1.56
CA LEU A 30 8.05 -15.51 -0.63
C LEU A 30 7.63 -14.06 -0.91
N GLN A 31 7.64 -13.64 -2.19
CA GLN A 31 7.25 -12.29 -2.56
C GLN A 31 5.76 -12.01 -2.29
N ARG A 32 4.89 -13.02 -2.40
CA ARG A 32 3.47 -12.92 -2.02
C ARG A 32 3.33 -12.64 -0.53
N GLN A 33 4.11 -13.28 0.33
CA GLN A 33 4.08 -13.00 1.78
C GLN A 33 4.49 -11.55 2.07
N VAL A 34 5.55 -11.06 1.41
CA VAL A 34 5.99 -9.66 1.53
C VAL A 34 4.88 -8.70 1.09
N TRP A 35 4.23 -8.99 -0.05
CA TRP A 35 3.12 -8.17 -0.53
C TRP A 35 1.93 -8.16 0.44
N LEU A 36 1.56 -9.32 0.99
CA LEU A 36 0.46 -9.41 1.97
C LEU A 36 0.75 -8.61 3.23
N GLN A 37 1.95 -8.70 3.78
CA GLN A 37 2.37 -7.92 4.96
C GLN A 37 2.33 -6.41 4.69
N ALA A 38 2.83 -5.97 3.53
CA ALA A 38 2.80 -4.55 3.14
C ALA A 38 1.36 -4.04 2.92
N ALA A 39 0.49 -4.86 2.34
CA ALA A 39 -0.92 -4.54 2.15
C ALA A 39 -1.67 -4.43 3.48
N GLU A 40 -1.43 -5.36 4.41
CA GLU A 40 -2.00 -5.32 5.76
C GLU A 40 -1.58 -4.05 6.51
N ALA A 41 -0.28 -3.73 6.50
CA ALA A 41 0.24 -2.53 7.13
C ALA A 41 -0.39 -1.25 6.55
N THR A 42 -0.55 -1.18 5.22
CA THR A 42 -1.20 -0.06 4.55
C THR A 42 -2.68 0.07 4.97
N GLN A 43 -3.43 -1.04 4.98
CA GLN A 43 -4.83 -1.03 5.40
C GLN A 43 -5.02 -0.63 6.86
N ALA A 44 -4.14 -1.11 7.75
CA ALA A 44 -4.14 -0.75 9.16
C ALA A 44 -3.89 0.75 9.34
N ALA A 45 -2.88 1.30 8.65
CA ALA A 45 -2.54 2.72 8.70
C ALA A 45 -3.68 3.60 8.15
N VAL A 46 -4.29 3.22 7.03
CA VAL A 46 -5.43 3.95 6.45
C VAL A 46 -6.60 3.96 7.44
N THR A 47 -6.92 2.80 8.02
CA THR A 47 -8.02 2.66 8.98
C THR A 47 -7.76 3.52 10.22
N HIS A 48 -6.54 3.48 10.76
CA HIS A 48 -6.14 4.29 11.90
C HIS A 48 -6.25 5.80 11.60
N TYR A 49 -5.75 6.24 10.45
CA TYR A 49 -5.82 7.64 10.04
C TYR A 49 -7.26 8.11 9.83
N ALA A 50 -8.08 7.32 9.13
CA ALA A 50 -9.48 7.63 8.89
C ALA A 50 -10.25 7.78 10.20
N ARG A 51 -10.06 6.84 11.15
CA ARG A 51 -10.67 6.91 12.50
C ARG A 51 -10.22 8.16 13.25
N THR A 52 -8.91 8.40 13.33
CA THR A 52 -8.33 9.52 14.07
C THR A 52 -8.78 10.87 13.54
N LYS A 53 -8.93 11.00 12.21
CA LYS A 53 -9.37 12.23 11.55
C LYS A 53 -10.88 12.31 11.33
N ARG A 54 -11.65 11.29 11.76
CA ARG A 54 -13.09 11.14 11.51
C ARG A 54 -13.45 11.31 10.03
N LEU A 55 -12.61 10.76 9.15
CA LEU A 55 -12.79 10.77 7.70
C LEU A 55 -13.39 9.45 7.22
N ASN A 56 -14.03 9.48 6.05
CA ASN A 56 -14.45 8.27 5.38
C ASN A 56 -13.21 7.49 4.89
N ARG A 57 -13.07 6.24 5.36
CA ARG A 57 -11.96 5.34 4.97
C ARG A 57 -11.81 5.23 3.45
N TYR A 58 -12.92 5.10 2.72
CA TYR A 58 -12.92 4.97 1.26
C TYR A 58 -12.30 6.21 0.58
N GLU A 59 -12.64 7.40 1.04
CA GLU A 59 -12.09 8.66 0.49
C GLU A 59 -10.60 8.80 0.80
N VAL A 60 -10.17 8.36 1.98
CA VAL A 60 -8.75 8.31 2.34
C VAL A 60 -7.99 7.38 1.40
N GLU A 61 -8.50 6.17 1.15
CA GLU A 61 -7.88 5.21 0.21
C GLU A 61 -7.84 5.76 -1.23
N ALA A 62 -8.91 6.40 -1.68
CA ALA A 62 -8.97 7.00 -3.02
C ALA A 62 -7.94 8.14 -3.16
N ARG A 63 -7.84 9.01 -2.16
CA ARG A 63 -6.84 10.09 -2.13
C ARG A 63 -5.42 9.55 -2.06
N LEU A 64 -5.18 8.50 -1.26
CA LEU A 64 -3.88 7.84 -1.15
C LEU A 64 -3.43 7.28 -2.49
N ARG A 65 -4.30 6.50 -3.16
CA ARG A 65 -4.01 5.95 -4.49
C ARG A 65 -3.71 7.03 -5.53
N ARG A 66 -4.42 8.18 -5.47
CA ARG A 66 -4.14 9.31 -6.36
C ARG A 66 -2.74 9.90 -6.11
N LEU A 67 -2.37 10.11 -4.84
CA LEU A 67 -1.07 10.67 -4.47
C LEU A 67 0.11 9.75 -4.81
N VAL A 68 -0.07 8.43 -4.67
CA VAL A 68 0.98 7.46 -5.02
C VAL A 68 1.19 7.37 -6.53
N ARG A 69 0.11 7.44 -7.32
CA ARG A 69 0.19 7.44 -8.79
C ARG A 69 0.74 8.76 -9.36
N HIS A 70 0.50 9.86 -8.67
CA HIS A 70 0.94 11.19 -9.06
C HIS A 70 1.64 11.87 -7.87
N PRO A 71 2.88 11.44 -7.55
CA PRO A 71 3.69 12.16 -6.57
C PRO A 71 3.87 13.60 -7.10
N ALA A 72 3.61 14.59 -6.24
CA ALA A 72 3.88 15.98 -6.61
C ALA A 72 5.37 16.14 -7.01
N PRO A 73 5.68 17.00 -7.98
CA PRO A 73 7.06 17.25 -8.42
C PRO A 73 7.94 17.81 -7.30
#